data_AF-A0A484ZQI7-F1
#
_entry.id   AF-A0A484ZQI7-F1
#
_cell.length_a   1.000
_cell.length_b   1.000
_cell.length_c   1.000
_cell.angle_alpha   90.00
_cell.angle_beta   90.00
_cell.angle_gamma   90.00
#
_symmetry.space_group_name_H-M   'P 1'
#
loop_
_entity.id
_entity.type
_entity.pdbx_description
1 polymer ?
#
loop_
_entity_poly.entity_id
_entity_poly.type
_entity_poly.pdbx_seq_one_letter_code
_entity_poly.pdbx_strand_id
1 'polypeptide(L)'
;MHLPKEKQTLWGWAWGFHPISKVEVSLNAGLTWQDAEIESRDENSWQRFSFEWEPHVIGEFHIVIRASDREGNVQPLLGKRNQVYRSIIFVS
;
A
#
# COMPACT_ATOMS: atom_id res chain seq x y z
N MET A 1 15.22 1.52 1.04
CA MET A 1 15.12 2.50 2.16
C MET A 1 15.55 1.79 3.44
N HIS A 2 16.22 2.46 4.38
CA HIS A 2 16.57 1.86 5.68
C HIS A 2 15.66 2.42 6.75
N LEU A 3 15.13 1.56 7.60
CA LEU A 3 14.21 1.91 8.67
C LEU A 3 14.59 1.19 9.97
N PRO A 4 14.40 1.82 11.14
CA PRO A 4 14.64 1.17 12.43
C PRO A 4 13.64 0.03 12.70
N LYS A 5 14.01 -0.90 13.58
CA LYS A 5 13.10 -1.96 14.08
C LYS A 5 12.16 -1.42 15.18
N GLU A 6 11.37 -0.43 14.81
CA GLU A 6 10.35 0.18 15.66
C GLU A 6 9.05 0.37 14.89
N LYS A 7 7.99 0.77 15.61
CA LYS A 7 6.69 1.04 15.03
C LYS A 7 6.75 2.22 14.07
N GLN A 8 6.22 2.04 12.87
CA GLN A 8 6.27 3.00 11.78
C GLN A 8 4.95 3.04 11.02
N THR A 9 4.65 4.19 10.42
CA THR A 9 3.48 4.34 9.55
C THR A 9 3.93 4.31 8.09
N LEU A 10 3.50 3.29 7.35
CA LEU A 10 3.55 3.32 5.89
C LEU A 10 2.35 4.10 5.39
N TRP A 11 2.56 5.13 4.58
CA TRP A 11 1.46 5.94 4.06
C TRP A 11 1.69 6.34 2.62
N GLY A 12 0.61 6.72 1.97
CA GLY A 12 0.65 7.22 0.61
C GLY A 12 -0.69 7.78 0.18
N TRP A 13 -0.83 7.92 -1.14
CA TRP A 13 -2.04 8.41 -1.77
C TRP A 13 -2.47 7.47 -2.88
N ALA A 14 -3.77 7.21 -2.97
CA ALA A 14 -4.37 6.43 -4.04
C ALA A 14 -5.44 7.28 -4.73
N TRP A 15 -5.58 7.09 -6.05
CA TRP A 15 -6.58 7.78 -6.85
C TRP A 15 -7.15 6.84 -7.90
N GLY A 16 -8.45 7.00 -8.12
CA GLY A 16 -9.21 6.34 -9.17
C GLY A 16 -10.30 7.26 -9.68
N PHE A 17 -10.89 6.92 -10.83
CA PHE A 17 -12.09 7.61 -11.30
C PHE A 17 -13.22 7.45 -10.27
N HIS A 18 -13.48 6.21 -9.86
CA HIS A 18 -14.32 5.90 -8.71
C HIS A 18 -13.50 6.01 -7.40
N PRO A 19 -14.13 6.32 -6.25
CA PRO A 19 -13.45 6.35 -4.98
C PRO A 19 -12.74 5.04 -4.67
N ILE A 20 -11.55 5.13 -4.07
CA ILE A 20 -10.82 3.98 -3.56
C ILE A 20 -11.58 3.43 -2.35
N SER A 21 -11.90 2.15 -2.43
CA SER A 21 -12.62 1.41 -1.39
C SER A 21 -11.69 0.51 -0.58
N LYS A 22 -10.56 0.11 -1.16
CA LYS A 22 -9.57 -0.77 -0.52
C LYS A 22 -8.15 -0.41 -0.94
N VAL A 23 -7.23 -0.38 0.02
CA VAL A 23 -5.78 -0.37 -0.22
C VAL A 23 -5.20 -1.50 0.59
N GLU A 24 -4.45 -2.37 -0.07
CA GLU A 24 -3.82 -3.54 0.53
C GLU A 24 -2.31 -3.38 0.50
N VAL A 25 -1.67 -3.71 1.62
CA VAL A 25 -0.23 -3.71 1.80
C VAL A 25 0.25 -5.15 1.96
N SER A 26 1.20 -5.55 1.15
CA SER A 26 1.98 -6.77 1.34
C SER A 26 3.38 -6.41 1.79
N LEU A 27 3.90 -7.14 2.76
CA LEU A 27 5.29 -7.01 3.25
C LEU A 27 6.22 -8.11 2.69
N ASN A 28 5.67 -9.05 1.91
CA ASN A 28 6.35 -10.25 1.40
C ASN A 28 6.07 -10.48 -0.09
N ALA A 29 6.28 -9.44 -0.92
CA ALA A 29 6.21 -9.50 -2.38
C ALA A 29 4.86 -9.92 -2.99
N GLY A 30 3.76 -9.81 -2.24
CA GLY A 30 2.40 -10.07 -2.68
C GLY A 30 1.87 -11.43 -2.26
N LEU A 31 2.58 -12.18 -1.41
CA LEU A 31 2.16 -13.49 -0.91
C LEU A 31 0.99 -13.36 0.08
N THR A 32 1.04 -12.37 0.98
CA THR A 32 -0.04 -12.08 1.93
C THR A 32 -0.34 -10.58 1.97
N TRP A 33 -1.60 -10.24 2.21
CA TRP A 33 -2.10 -8.86 2.15
C TRP A 33 -2.78 -8.47 3.46
N GLN A 34 -2.63 -7.21 3.84
CA GLN A 34 -3.29 -6.59 4.97
C GLN A 34 -3.93 -5.28 4.52
N ASP A 35 -5.06 -4.93 5.11
CA ASP A 35 -5.80 -3.74 4.73
C ASP A 35 -5.18 -2.50 5.40
N ALA A 36 -4.98 -1.45 4.61
CA ALA A 36 -4.65 -0.13 5.10
C ALA A 36 -5.92 0.65 5.42
N GLU A 37 -5.80 1.60 6.36
CA GLU A 37 -6.84 2.60 6.58
C GLU A 37 -6.85 3.59 5.43
N ILE A 38 -8.04 4.07 5.05
CA ILE A 38 -8.24 4.97 3.92
C ILE A 38 -9.10 6.13 4.39
N GLU A 39 -8.64 7.34 4.14
CA GLU A 39 -9.42 8.54 4.42
C GLU A 39 -10.56 8.73 3.42
N SER A 40 -11.61 9.44 3.83
CA SER A 40 -12.74 9.78 2.96
C SER A 40 -12.28 10.63 1.77
N ARG A 41 -12.86 10.39 0.61
CA ARG A 41 -12.59 11.20 -0.58
C ARG A 41 -13.30 12.54 -0.48
N ASP A 42 -12.59 13.62 -0.81
CA ASP A 42 -13.18 14.92 -1.12
C ASP A 42 -13.30 15.08 -2.64
N GLU A 43 -14.53 15.15 -3.16
CA GLU A 43 -14.83 15.18 -4.60
C GLU A 43 -14.00 14.18 -5.44
N ASN A 44 -13.12 14.70 -6.31
CA ASN A 44 -12.25 13.93 -7.20
C ASN A 44 -10.80 13.86 -6.71
N SER A 45 -10.52 14.28 -5.47
CA SER A 45 -9.19 14.25 -4.87
C SER A 45 -8.65 12.83 -4.68
N TRP A 46 -7.36 12.76 -4.38
CA TRP A 46 -6.69 11.53 -3.96
C TRP A 46 -7.10 11.21 -2.52
N GLN A 47 -7.18 9.92 -2.19
CA GLN A 47 -7.42 9.47 -0.84
C GLN A 47 -6.10 9.07 -0.20
N ARG A 48 -5.82 9.61 0.98
CA ARG A 48 -4.70 9.18 1.79
C ARG A 48 -4.99 7.78 2.33
N PHE A 49 -3.95 6.95 2.36
CA PHE A 49 -3.99 5.70 3.09
C PHE A 49 -2.83 5.61 4.07
N SER A 50 -3.03 4.87 5.16
CA SER A 50 -2.01 4.59 6.18
C SER A 50 -2.11 3.15 6.67
N PHE A 51 -0.96 2.56 6.95
CA PHE A 51 -0.80 1.23 7.49
C PHE A 51 0.25 1.26 8.60
N GLU A 52 -0.21 0.99 9.81
CA GLU A 52 0.65 0.89 10.99
C GLU A 52 1.43 -0.44 10.91
N TRP A 53 2.75 -0.34 10.95
CA TRP A 53 3.65 -1.48 10.78
C TRP A 53 4.71 -1.51 11.88
N GLU A 54 4.84 -2.65 12.54
CA GLU A 54 5.96 -2.94 13.45
C GLU A 54 6.74 -4.15 12.91
N PRO A 55 7.99 -3.99 12.46
CA PRO A 55 8.78 -5.11 11.96
C PRO A 55 9.09 -6.11 13.06
N HIS A 56 8.66 -7.36 12.90
CA HIS A 56 8.97 -8.43 13.86
C HIS A 56 10.46 -8.85 13.81
N VAL A 57 11.11 -8.66 12.66
CA VAL A 57 12.51 -9.04 12.40
C VAL A 57 13.28 -7.91 11.70
N ILE A 58 14.58 -7.89 11.92
CA ILE A 58 15.56 -7.15 11.11
C ILE A 58 15.72 -7.88 9.78
N GLY A 59 15.87 -7.14 8.68
CA GLY A 59 16.08 -7.71 7.35
C GLY A 59 15.33 -7.00 6.23
N GLU A 60 15.20 -7.69 5.10
CA GLU A 60 14.58 -7.16 3.89
C GLU A 60 13.08 -7.43 3.85
N PHE A 61 12.30 -6.39 3.50
CA PHE A 61 10.87 -6.46 3.27
C PHE A 61 10.55 -5.97 1.86
N HIS A 62 9.82 -6.80 1.11
CA HIS A 62 9.34 -6.47 -0.23
C HIS A 62 7.92 -5.94 -0.15
N ILE A 63 7.80 -4.61 -0.15
CA ILE A 63 6.53 -3.91 -0.05
C ILE A 63 5.82 -3.93 -1.39
N VAL A 64 4.53 -4.28 -1.39
CA VAL A 64 3.63 -4.13 -2.53
C VAL A 64 2.36 -3.44 -2.07
N ILE A 65 1.91 -2.42 -2.80
CA ILE A 65 0.69 -1.67 -2.48
C ILE A 65 -0.29 -1.78 -3.64
N ARG A 66 -1.52 -2.21 -3.35
CA ARG A 66 -2.58 -2.44 -4.33
C ARG A 66 -3.86 -1.72 -3.92
N ALA A 67 -4.33 -0.81 -4.78
CA ALA A 67 -5.62 -0.16 -4.62
C ALA A 67 -6.74 -0.87 -5.41
N SER A 68 -7.95 -0.84 -4.84
CA SER A 68 -9.20 -1.20 -5.50
C SER A 68 -10.23 -0.07 -5.35
N ASP A 69 -10.98 0.22 -6.41
CA ASP A 69 -12.06 1.21 -6.36
C ASP A 69 -13.42 0.61 -5.98
N ARG A 70 -14.43 1.46 -5.78
CA ARG A 70 -15.79 1.04 -5.41
C ARG A 70 -16.51 0.20 -6.47
N GLU A 71 -16.08 0.22 -7.73
CA GLU A 71 -16.62 -0.62 -8.80
C GLU A 71 -15.91 -1.98 -8.88
N GLY A 72 -14.92 -2.22 -8.02
CA GLY A 72 -14.15 -3.45 -8.00
C GLY A 72 -12.99 -3.48 -9.01
N ASN A 73 -12.62 -2.35 -9.61
CA ASN A 73 -11.41 -2.28 -10.42
C ASN A 73 -10.18 -2.37 -9.52
N VAL A 74 -9.31 -3.32 -9.80
CA VAL A 74 -8.09 -3.58 -9.01
C VAL A 74 -6.85 -3.24 -9.83
N GLN A 75 -5.84 -2.63 -9.20
CA GLN A 75 -4.56 -2.42 -9.86
C GLN A 75 -3.95 -3.75 -10.34
N PRO A 76 -3.52 -3.83 -11.61
CA PRO A 76 -2.86 -5.01 -12.13
C PRO A 76 -1.50 -5.21 -11.45
N LEU A 77 -1.07 -6.46 -11.27
CA LEU A 77 0.23 -6.71 -10.65
C LEU A 77 1.39 -6.28 -11.54
N LEU A 78 1.28 -6.43 -12.86
CA LEU A 78 2.37 -6.20 -13.82
C LEU A 78 1.82 -5.78 -15.19
N GLY A 79 2.67 -5.19 -16.01
CA GLY A 79 2.45 -5.02 -17.45
C GLY A 79 1.47 -3.90 -17.84
N LYS A 80 1.08 -3.04 -16.90
CA LYS A 80 0.21 -1.90 -17.15
C LYS A 80 0.77 -0.66 -16.46
N ARG A 81 0.46 0.53 -17.02
CA ARG A 81 0.94 1.81 -16.47
C ARG A 81 0.52 2.03 -15.02
N ASN A 82 -0.68 1.60 -14.64
CA ASN A 82 -1.23 1.72 -13.29
C ASN A 82 -0.99 0.47 -12.43
N GLN A 83 0.02 -0.35 -12.77
CA GLN A 83 0.36 -1.52 -11.96
C GLN A 83 0.72 -1.14 -10.52
N VAL A 84 0.60 -2.12 -9.61
CA VAL A 84 0.90 -1.95 -8.19
C VAL A 84 2.30 -1.35 -7.95
N TYR A 85 2.38 -0.50 -6.92
CA TYR A 85 3.65 0.06 -6.46
C TYR A 85 4.46 -1.01 -5.71
N ARG A 86 5.78 -0.97 -5.85
CA ARG A 86 6.71 -1.88 -5.15
C ARG A 86 7.90 -1.11 -4.60
N SER A 87 8.36 -1.51 -3.42
CA SER A 87 9.57 -0.96 -2.80
C SER A 87 10.27 -2.02 -1.94
N ILE A 88 11.57 -1.82 -1.72
CA ILE A 88 12.37 -2.64 -0.82
C ILE A 88 12.78 -1.80 0.39
N ILE A 89 12.44 -2.31 1.58
CA ILE A 89 12.79 -1.73 2.86
C ILE A 89 13.75 -2.67 3.56
N PHE A 90 14.85 -2.13 4.06
CA PHE A 90 15.77 -2.82 4.94
C PHE A 90 15.53 -2.32 6.36
N VAL A 91 15.15 -3.23 7.26
CA VAL A 91 15.05 -2.96 8.68
C VAL A 91 16.35 -3.34 9.35
N SER A 92 16.95 -2.41 10.10
CA SER A 92 18.23 -2.58 10.81
C SER A 92 18.20 -1.94 12.18
#